data_AF-A0A348PML1-F1
#
_entry.id   AF-A0A348PML1-F1
#
_cell.length_a   1.000
_cell.length_b   1.000
_cell.length_c   1.000
_cell.angle_alpha   90.00
_cell.angle_beta   90.00
_cell.angle_gamma   90.00
#
_symmetry.space_group_name_H-M   'P 1'
#
loop_
_entity.id
_entity.type
_entity.pdbx_description
1 polymer ?
#
loop_
_entity_poly.entity_id
_entity_poly.type
_entity_poly.pdbx_seq_one_letter_code
_entity_poly.pdbx_strand_id
1 'polypeptide(L)' 'MNKLYTLTLCIFSVIAFSSCEKCSTCTTTSEDPETFGTVITDEVCGSGRDYDDQIEIYNTANWDCVEND' A
#
# COMPACT_ATOMS: atom_id res chain seq x y z
N MET A 1 -14.06 49.91 18.86
CA MET A 1 -13.26 49.91 17.63
C MET A 1 -12.14 48.90 17.76
N ASN A 2 -12.40 47.64 17.39
CA ASN A 2 -11.45 46.52 17.24
C ASN A 2 -12.30 45.25 17.11
N LYS A 3 -13.05 45.09 16.01
CA LYS A 3 -12.57 44.50 14.74
C LYS A 3 -11.77 43.21 14.96
N LEU A 4 -12.45 42.12 14.61
CA LEU A 4 -11.98 41.28 13.53
C LEU A 4 -10.86 40.29 13.89
N TYR A 5 -11.04 39.48 14.92
CA TYR A 5 -10.23 38.26 15.02
C TYR A 5 -11.06 37.09 15.51
N THR A 6 -10.79 35.94 14.90
CA THR A 6 -11.14 34.56 15.29
C THR A 6 -12.54 34.02 14.98
N LEU A 7 -13.21 34.54 13.94
CA LEU A 7 -14.18 33.76 13.15
C LEU A 7 -13.44 32.88 12.11
N THR A 8 -12.34 32.26 12.54
CA THR A 8 -11.35 31.57 11.70
C THR A 8 -10.83 30.32 12.41
N LEU A 9 -11.73 29.55 13.03
CA LEU A 9 -11.38 28.27 13.67
C LEU A 9 -12.23 27.11 13.12
N CYS A 10 -12.66 27.22 11.86
CA CYS A 10 -13.50 26.22 11.18
C CYS A 10 -12.85 25.56 9.95
N ILE A 11 -11.56 25.78 9.64
CA ILE A 11 -11.01 25.32 8.34
C ILE A 11 -9.63 24.65 8.45
N PHE A 12 -9.35 23.89 9.50
CA PHE A 12 -8.11 23.11 9.56
C PHE A 12 -8.26 21.68 10.09
N SER A 13 -9.48 21.13 10.08
CA SER A 13 -9.72 19.72 10.42
C SER A 13 -9.63 18.76 9.22
N VAL A 14 -9.15 19.23 8.06
CA VAL A 14 -8.87 18.36 6.89
C VAL A 14 -7.36 18.15 6.76
N ILE A 15 -6.68 17.87 7.87
CA ILE A 15 -5.31 17.37 7.80
C ILE A 15 -5.43 15.86 7.67
N ALA A 16 -5.50 15.46 6.40
CA ALA A 16 -4.89 14.26 5.86
C ALA A 16 -5.27 12.92 6.53
N PHE A 17 -6.22 12.21 5.89
CA PHE A 17 -6.16 10.75 5.78
C PHE A 17 -4.94 10.32 4.92
N SER A 18 -3.78 10.94 5.11
CA SER A 18 -2.55 10.49 4.48
C SER A 18 -2.09 9.23 5.21
N SER A 19 -2.26 8.11 4.52
CA SER A 19 -1.16 7.17 4.31
C SER A 19 -0.78 6.31 5.52
N CYS A 20 -1.60 5.29 5.76
CA CYS A 20 -1.09 3.97 6.20
C CYS A 20 -1.43 2.90 5.14
N GLU A 21 -1.57 3.32 3.88
CA GLU A 21 -1.53 2.38 2.78
C GLU A 21 -0.08 1.97 2.58
N LYS A 22 0.19 0.68 2.74
CA LYS A 22 1.45 0.03 2.47
C LYS A 22 1.34 -0.60 1.09
N CYS A 23 2.36 -0.41 0.27
CA CYS A 23 2.47 -1.08 -1.01
C CYS A 23 3.67 -2.03 -0.96
N SER A 24 3.53 -3.22 -1.51
CA SER A 24 4.62 -4.16 -1.72
C SER A 24 4.66 -4.60 -3.17
N THR A 25 5.86 -4.76 -3.68
CA THR A 25 6.11 -5.40 -4.97
C THR A 25 6.40 -6.88 -4.73
N CYS A 26 5.51 -7.77 -5.20
CA CYS A 26 5.67 -9.21 -5.09
C CYS A 26 6.15 -9.80 -6.41
N THR A 27 7.14 -10.69 -6.37
CA THR A 27 7.68 -11.33 -7.56
C THR A 27 7.75 -12.84 -7.42
N THR A 28 7.56 -13.56 -8.52
CA THR A 28 7.78 -15.00 -8.57
C THR A 28 8.38 -15.41 -9.91
N THR A 29 8.99 -16.60 -9.95
CA THR A 29 9.46 -17.19 -11.20
C THR A 29 8.38 -18.12 -11.72
N SER A 30 7.89 -17.88 -12.94
CA SER A 30 6.91 -18.75 -13.58
C SER A 30 7.49 -20.15 -13.80
N GLU A 31 6.74 -21.15 -13.35
CA GLU A 31 7.02 -22.57 -13.53
C GLU A 31 6.26 -23.17 -14.74
N ASP A 32 5.45 -22.36 -15.43
CA ASP A 32 4.68 -22.80 -16.58
C ASP A 32 5.62 -23.16 -17.74
N PRO A 33 5.37 -24.25 -18.49
CA PRO A 33 6.27 -24.69 -19.55
C PRO A 33 6.44 -23.70 -20.70
N GLU A 34 5.48 -22.79 -20.91
CA GLU A 34 5.53 -21.77 -21.96
C GLU A 34 6.26 -20.49 -21.53
N THR A 35 6.28 -20.19 -20.22
CA THR A 35 6.89 -18.97 -19.65
C THR A 35 7.96 -19.29 -18.61
N PHE A 36 8.50 -20.51 -18.62
CA PHE A 36 9.43 -21.02 -17.62
C PHE A 36 10.63 -20.09 -17.45
N GLY A 37 10.88 -19.66 -16.22
CA GLY A 37 11.98 -18.74 -15.89
C GLY A 37 11.64 -17.25 -16.09
N THR A 38 10.42 -16.91 -16.49
CA THR A 38 9.97 -15.52 -16.55
C THR A 38 9.63 -15.02 -15.14
N VAL A 39 10.13 -13.84 -14.79
CA VAL A 39 9.76 -13.19 -13.53
C VAL A 39 8.39 -12.51 -13.73
N ILE A 40 7.43 -12.93 -12.92
CA ILE A 40 6.12 -12.28 -12.80
C ILE A 40 6.21 -11.29 -11.65
N THR A 41 5.65 -10.09 -11.84
CA THR A 41 5.60 -9.05 -10.82
C THR A 41 4.16 -8.63 -10.61
N ASP A 42 3.80 -8.41 -9.35
CA ASP A 42 2.49 -7.93 -8.95
C ASP A 42 2.64 -6.88 -7.83
N GLU A 43 1.71 -5.94 -7.76
CA GLU A 43 1.73 -4.84 -6.79
C GLU A 43 0.56 -4.97 -5.83
N VAL A 44 0.87 -5.11 -4.54
CA VAL A 44 -0.13 -5.26 -3.47
C VAL A 44 -0.12 -3.99 -2.62
N CYS A 45 -1.14 -3.17 -2.78
CA CYS A 45 -1.37 -1.98 -1.96
C CYS A 45 -2.59 -2.18 -1.06
N GLY A 46 -2.45 -1.88 0.23
CA GLY A 46 -3.54 -2.02 1.20
C GLY A 46 -3.19 -1.43 2.56
N SER A 47 -4.07 -1.57 3.54
CA SER A 47 -3.82 -1.04 4.88
C SER A 47 -4.26 -2.01 5.98
N GLY A 48 -3.50 -2.03 7.08
CA GLY A 48 -3.77 -2.87 8.24
C GLY A 48 -3.81 -4.37 7.89
N ARG A 49 -4.79 -5.07 8.47
CA ARG A 49 -4.93 -6.53 8.30
C ARG A 49 -5.14 -7.00 6.87
N ASP A 50 -5.80 -6.20 6.04
CA ASP A 50 -6.09 -6.59 4.65
C ASP A 50 -4.80 -6.69 3.83
N TYR A 51 -3.86 -5.77 4.08
CA TYR A 51 -2.51 -5.85 3.51
C TYR A 51 -1.76 -7.07 4.07
N ASP A 52 -1.76 -7.26 5.38
CA ASP A 52 -1.04 -8.38 6.01
C ASP A 52 -1.55 -9.73 5.49
N ASP A 53 -2.88 -9.90 5.40
CA ASP A 53 -3.54 -11.10 4.90
C ASP A 53 -3.20 -11.33 3.41
N GLN A 54 -3.15 -10.27 2.59
CA GLN A 54 -2.71 -10.38 1.18
C GLN A 54 -1.24 -10.80 1.08
N ILE A 55 -0.34 -10.15 1.81
CA ILE A 55 1.10 -10.50 1.78
C ILE A 55 1.35 -11.94 2.25
N GLU A 56 0.59 -12.43 3.24
CA GLU A 56 0.67 -13.82 3.69
C GLU A 56 0.31 -14.82 2.58
N ILE A 57 -0.70 -14.51 1.76
CA ILE A 57 -1.10 -15.35 0.62
C ILE A 57 0.04 -15.44 -0.41
N TYR A 58 0.65 -14.31 -0.77
CA TYR A 58 1.77 -14.29 -1.72
C TYR A 58 2.99 -15.03 -1.17
N ASN A 59 3.35 -14.81 0.10
CA ASN A 59 4.43 -15.55 0.77
C ASN A 59 4.18 -17.06 0.78
N THR A 60 2.94 -17.49 1.07
CA THR A 60 2.54 -18.91 1.05
C THR A 60 2.60 -19.50 -0.36
N ALA A 61 2.36 -18.69 -1.39
CA ALA A 61 2.51 -19.06 -2.79
C ALA A 61 3.97 -19.03 -3.29
N ASN A 62 4.96 -18.84 -2.41
CA ASN A 62 6.38 -18.71 -2.74
C ASN A 62 6.71 -17.49 -3.62
N TRP A 63 5.97 -16.40 -3.45
CA TRP A 63 6.35 -15.11 -4.00
C TRP A 63 7.26 -14.36 -3.02
N ASP A 64 8.20 -13.59 -3.55
CA ASP A 64 9.09 -12.70 -2.81
C ASP A 64 8.52 -11.29 -2.83
N CYS A 65 8.06 -10.79 -1.68
CA CYS A 65 7.43 -9.48 -1.55
C CYS A 65 8.34 -8.49 -0.82
N VAL A 66 8.55 -7.32 -1.43
CA VAL A 66 9.34 -6.21 -0.88
C VAL A 66 8.44 -4.99 -0.67
N GLU A 67 8.35 -4.51 0.57
CA GLU A 67 7.62 -3.28 0.92
C GLU A 67 8.27 -2.07 0.22
N ASN A 68 7.46 -1.26 -0.45
CA ASN A 68 7.87 -0.04 -1.12
C ASN A 68 7.86 1.09 -0.08
N ASP A 69 9.04 1.59 0.29
CA ASP A 69 9.25 2.73 1.22
C ASP A 69 8.76 4.09 0.65
#